data_AF-A0AAW6IBU3-F1
#
_entry.id   AF-A0AAW6IBU3-F1
#
_cell.length_a   1.000
_cell.length_b   1.000
_cell.length_c   1.000
_cell.angle_alpha   90.00
_cell.angle_beta   90.00
_cell.angle_gamma   90.00
#
_symmetry.space_group_name_H-M   'P 1'
#
loop_
_entity.id
_entity.type
_entity.pdbx_description
1 polymer ?
#
loop_
_entity_poly.entity_id
_entity_poly.type
_entity_poly.pdbx_seq_one_letter_code
_entity_poly.pdbx_strand_id
1 'polypeptide(L)' 'MKQIVLILMSLLTFSCPSKAQKQTADTDRPSDKRILVAYFSCTGTTKKVATAIAKETGGKLYRITP' A
#
# COMPACT_ATOMS: atom_id res chain seq x y z
N MET A 1 48.99 -22.47 -11.49
CA MET A 1 48.70 -21.79 -10.21
C MET A 1 48.10 -20.39 -10.40
N LYS A 2 48.70 -19.51 -11.21
CA LYS A 2 48.18 -18.13 -11.44
C LYS A 2 46.76 -18.07 -12.03
N GLN A 3 46.42 -18.96 -12.97
CA GLN A 3 45.08 -19.01 -13.58
C GLN A 3 43.99 -19.53 -12.64
N ILE A 4 44.31 -20.46 -11.74
CA ILE A 4 43.37 -21.00 -10.75
C ILE A 4 43.03 -19.94 -9.71
N VAL A 5 44.02 -19.12 -9.30
CA VAL A 5 43.80 -18.00 -8.38
C VAL A 5 42.91 -16.91 -9.01
N LEU A 6 43.06 -16.65 -10.32
CA LEU A 6 42.24 -15.67 -11.04
C LEU A 6 40.76 -16.10 -11.17
N ILE A 7 40.52 -17.40 -11.42
CA ILE A 7 39.15 -17.94 -11.50
C ILE A 7 38.46 -17.89 -10.12
N LEU A 8 39.17 -18.21 -9.04
CA LEU A 8 38.61 -18.20 -7.68
C LEU A 8 38.26 -16.78 -7.20
N MET A 9 39.06 -15.78 -7.58
CA MET A 9 38.80 -14.36 -7.23
C MET A 9 37.63 -13.76 -8.01
N SER A 10 37.39 -14.20 -9.25
CA SER A 10 36.28 -13.72 -10.07
C SER A 10 34.90 -14.18 -9.56
N LEU A 11 34.85 -15.29 -8.82
CA LEU A 11 33.61 -15.84 -8.28
C LEU A 11 33.09 -15.08 -7.05
N LEU A 12 33.93 -14.24 -6.42
CA LEU A 12 33.58 -13.49 -5.20
C LEU A 12 32.92 -12.14 -5.47
N THR A 13 32.92 -11.64 -6.70
CA THR A 13 32.52 -10.24 -7.01
C THR A 13 31.21 -10.11 -7.79
N PHE A 14 30.43 -11.18 -7.97
CA PHE A 14 29.11 -11.12 -8.62
C PHE A 14 27.99 -10.83 -7.61
N SER A 15 28.17 -9.83 -6.76
CA SER A 15 27.07 -9.27 -5.95
C SER A 15 26.46 -8.11 -6.72
N CYS A 16 25.38 -8.39 -7.45
CA CYS A 16 24.52 -7.34 -7.98
C CYS A 16 23.85 -6.64 -6.78
N PRO A 17 24.11 -5.36 -6.49
CA PRO A 17 23.33 -4.67 -5.47
C PRO A 17 21.92 -4.47 -6.05
N SER A 18 21.01 -5.39 -5.73
CA SER A 18 19.58 -5.15 -5.97
C SER A 18 19.22 -3.93 -5.14
N LYS A 19 18.87 -2.82 -5.81
CA LYS A 19 18.25 -1.69 -5.14
C LYS A 19 16.87 -2.14 -4.70
N ALA A 20 16.79 -2.73 -3.52
CA ALA A 20 15.53 -2.95 -2.84
C ALA A 20 14.83 -1.59 -2.77
N GLN A 21 13.65 -1.56 -3.39
CA GLN A 21 12.70 -0.47 -3.46
C GLN A 21 12.91 0.60 -2.37
N LYS A 22 13.34 1.81 -2.77
CA LYS A 22 13.11 2.99 -1.95
C LYS A 22 11.59 3.08 -1.78
N GLN A 23 11.09 2.60 -0.64
CA GLN A 23 9.77 2.99 -0.19
C GLN A 23 9.93 4.44 0.25
N THR A 24 9.85 5.37 -0.71
CA THR A 24 9.41 6.71 -0.39
C THR A 24 8.11 6.52 0.38
N ALA A 25 8.15 6.77 1.67
CA ALA A 25 6.96 7.11 2.40
C ALA A 25 6.48 8.44 1.78
N ASP A 26 5.81 8.34 0.64
CA ASP A 26 5.04 9.41 0.02
C ASP A 26 3.83 9.66 0.94
N THR A 27 4.11 10.16 2.14
CA THR A 27 3.11 10.61 3.09
C THR A 27 2.58 11.99 2.67
N ASP A 28 3.34 12.70 1.82
CA ASP A 28 3.04 14.06 1.36
C ASP A 28 2.52 14.16 -0.08
N ARG A 29 2.48 13.07 -0.85
CA ARG A 29 1.68 13.07 -2.07
C ARG A 29 0.23 12.89 -1.63
N PRO A 30 -0.75 13.69 -2.11
CA PRO A 30 -2.14 13.31 -1.97
C PRO A 30 -2.29 11.98 -2.71
N SER A 31 -2.14 10.89 -1.97
CA SER A 31 -2.47 9.56 -2.41
C SER A 31 -3.91 9.67 -2.90
N ASP A 32 -4.20 9.26 -4.13
CA ASP A 32 -5.54 9.16 -4.70
C ASP A 32 -6.35 8.10 -3.91
N LYS A 33 -6.52 8.34 -2.61
CA LYS A 33 -7.14 7.48 -1.61
C LYS A 33 -8.61 7.48 -1.93
N ARG A 34 -9.03 6.43 -2.63
CA ARG A 34 -10.45 6.15 -2.86
C ARG A 34 -11.01 5.48 -1.62
N ILE A 35 -11.65 6.27 -0.76
CA ILE A 35 -12.26 5.79 0.48
C ILE A 35 -13.68 5.32 0.18
N LEU A 36 -14.04 4.11 0.65
CA LEU A 36 -15.37 3.54 0.58
C LEU A 36 -15.89 3.29 2.00
N VAL A 37 -17.01 3.91 2.35
CA VAL A 37 -17.72 3.70 3.62
C VAL A 37 -18.92 2.79 3.35
N ALA A 38 -18.75 1.50 3.60
CA ALA A 38 -19.82 0.51 3.49
C ALA A 38 -20.52 0.31 4.85
N TYR A 39 -21.85 0.29 4.88
CA TYR A 39 -22.62 0.09 6.11
C TYR A 39 -23.87 -0.75 5.87
N PHE A 40 -24.29 -1.51 6.88
CA PHE A 40 -25.61 -2.10 6.96
C PHE A 40 -26.44 -1.37 8.03
N SER A 41 -27.75 -1.22 7.80
CA SER A 41 -28.65 -0.65 8.82
C SER A 41 -30.10 -1.06 8.60
N CYS A 42 -30.73 -1.60 9.65
CA CYS A 42 -32.16 -1.91 9.70
C CYS A 42 -33.00 -0.66 10.01
N THR A 43 -32.67 0.04 11.11
CA THR A 43 -33.46 1.17 11.65
C THR A 43 -32.87 2.54 11.36
N GLY A 44 -31.73 2.61 10.64
CA GLY A 44 -31.12 3.86 10.19
C GLY A 44 -30.15 4.53 11.16
N THR A 45 -29.89 3.95 12.34
CA THR A 45 -28.88 4.48 13.28
C THR A 45 -27.48 4.44 12.65
N THR A 46 -27.08 3.29 12.10
CA THR A 46 -25.79 3.13 11.41
C THR A 46 -25.67 4.00 10.15
N LYS A 47 -26.79 4.26 9.46
CA LYS A 47 -26.82 5.17 8.30
C LYS A 47 -26.32 6.56 8.68
N LYS A 48 -26.78 7.12 9.81
CA LYS A 48 -26.40 8.45 10.26
C LYS A 48 -24.89 8.55 10.51
N VAL A 49 -24.33 7.55 11.20
CA VAL A 49 -22.89 7.49 11.50
C VAL A 49 -22.07 7.31 10.23
N ALA A 50 -22.47 6.40 9.35
CA ALA A 50 -21.76 6.14 8.09
C ALA A 50 -21.76 7.37 7.17
N THR A 51 -22.87 8.12 7.10
CA THR A 51 -22.93 9.39 6.37
C THR A 51 -21.98 10.43 6.94
N ALA A 52 -21.89 10.55 8.28
CA ALA A 52 -20.96 11.48 8.91
C ALA A 52 -19.50 11.12 8.56
N ILE A 53 -19.14 9.84 8.65
CA ILE A 53 -17.78 9.36 8.31
C ILE A 53 -17.48 9.62 6.82
N ALA A 54 -18.41 9.34 5.91
CA ALA A 54 -18.22 9.60 4.48
C ALA A 54 -18.00 11.09 4.18
N LYS A 55 -18.71 11.98 4.89
CA LYS A 55 -18.54 13.43 4.76
C LYS A 55 -17.15 13.89 5.22
N GLU A 56 -16.72 13.44 6.41
CA GLU A 56 -15.42 13.83 6.98
C GLU A 56 -14.24 13.26 6.18
N THR A 57 -14.41 12.08 5.59
CA THR A 57 -13.35 11.41 4.83
C THR A 57 -13.36 11.74 3.34
N GLY A 58 -14.41 12.39 2.82
CA GLY A 58 -14.65 12.50 1.38
C GLY A 58 -14.90 11.16 0.69
N GLY A 59 -15.26 10.13 1.47
CA GLY A 59 -15.45 8.76 1.00
C GLY A 59 -16.79 8.52 0.32
N LYS A 60 -16.84 7.56 -0.60
CA LYS A 60 -18.07 7.10 -1.23
C LYS A 60 -18.88 6.28 -0.21
N LEU A 61 -20.16 6.59 -0.04
CA LEU A 61 -21.05 5.85 0.85
C LEU A 61 -21.73 4.68 0.11
N TYR A 62 -21.77 3.49 0.72
CA TYR A 62 -22.45 2.31 0.18
C TYR A 62 -23.29 1.59 1.24
N ARG A 63 -24.54 1.26 0.92
CA ARG A 63 -25.43 0.50 1.81
C ARG A 63 -25.43 -0.97 1.40
N ILE A 64 -25.13 -1.84 2.35
CA ILE A 64 -25.24 -3.30 2.21
C ILE A 64 -26.73 -3.68 2.30
N THR A 65 -27.22 -4.42 1.31
CA THR A 65 -28.56 -5.02 1.28
C THR A 65 -28.41 -6.54 1.36
N PRO A 66 -28.90 -7.18 2.43
CA PRO A 66 -28.97 -8.65 2.54
C PRO A 66 -29.82 -9.26 1.44
#